data_AF-A0A851LFL5-F1
#
_entry.id   AF-A0A851LFL5-F1
#
_cell.length_a   1.000
_cell.length_b   1.000
_cell.length_c   1.000
_cell.angle_alpha   90.00
_cell.angle_beta   90.00
_cell.angle_gamma   90.00
#
_symmetry.space_group_name_H-M   'P 1'
#
loop_
_entity.id
_entity.type
_entity.pdbx_description
1 polymer ?
#
loop_
_entity_poly.entity_id
_entity_poly.type
_entity_poly.pdbx_seq_one_letter_code
_entity_poly.pdbx_strand_id
1 'polypeptide(L)' 'QLFNGQLITVNFLVNDLRFYLEMDKFSRMADSAEALAARNMRSKKEVAFLKKKVAIISKLFLNSDIPPKLRVRFAMTH' A
#
# COMPACT_ATOMS: atom_id res chain seq x y z
N GLN A 1 -2.78 4.26 23.02
CA GLN A 1 -2.50 4.02 24.45
C GLN A 1 -1.18 3.28 24.57
N LEU A 2 -0.23 3.85 25.32
CA LEU A 2 1.04 3.20 25.64
C LEU A 2 0.81 2.38 26.91
N PHE A 3 1.04 1.08 26.82
CA PHE A 3 1.25 0.22 27.98
C PHE A 3 2.72 -0.18 27.96
N ASN A 4 3.47 0.22 28.99
CA ASN A 4 4.87 -0.14 29.24
C ASN A 4 5.80 -0.10 28.01
N GLY A 5 5.77 0.98 27.22
CA GLY A 5 6.77 1.19 26.17
C GLY A 5 6.60 0.37 24.88
N GLN A 6 5.71 -0.63 24.83
CA GLN A 6 5.75 -1.65 23.76
C GLN A 6 4.49 -1.75 22.88
N LEU A 7 3.31 -1.36 23.36
CA LEU A 7 2.04 -1.66 22.66
C LEU A 7 1.72 -0.77 21.44
N ILE A 8 2.34 0.41 21.33
CA ILE A 8 2.13 1.33 20.19
C ILE A 8 3.12 1.03 19.05
N THR A 9 4.36 0.70 19.38
CA THR A 9 5.46 0.51 18.42
C THR A 9 5.32 -0.75 17.58
N VAL A 10 4.86 -1.86 18.19
CA VAL A 10 4.55 -3.11 17.48
C VAL A 10 3.46 -2.89 16.42
N ASN A 11 2.44 -2.09 16.74
CA ASN A 11 1.33 -1.82 15.81
C ASN A 11 1.79 -1.01 14.59
N PHE A 12 2.69 -0.03 14.77
CA PHE A 12 3.27 0.72 13.64
C PHE A 12 4.16 -0.14 12.74
N LEU A 13 5.02 -0.99 13.31
CA LEU A 13 5.88 -1.88 12.52
C LEU A 13 5.06 -2.90 11.70
N VAL A 14 4.01 -3.47 12.30
CA VAL A 14 3.09 -4.39 11.60
C VAL A 14 2.37 -3.68 10.45
N ASN A 15 1.98 -2.42 10.66
CA ASN A 15 1.35 -1.59 9.63
C ASN A 15 2.31 -1.29 8.47
N ASP A 16 3.56 -0.92 8.77
CA ASP A 16 4.60 -0.66 7.77
C ASP A 16 4.90 -1.92 6.95
N LEU A 17 5.03 -3.08 7.60
CA LEU A 17 5.23 -4.36 6.93
C LEU A 17 4.05 -4.74 6.05
N ARG A 18 2.81 -4.54 6.53
CA ARG A 18 1.60 -4.84 5.77
C ARG A 18 1.47 -3.94 4.54
N PHE A 19 1.79 -2.65 4.68
CA PHE A 19 1.84 -1.73 3.54
C PHE A 19 2.88 -2.19 2.52
N TYR A 20 4.10 -2.52 2.96
CA TYR A 20 5.16 -3.02 2.08
C TYR A 20 4.72 -4.25 1.28
N LEU A 21 4.12 -5.25 1.95
CA LEU A 21 3.65 -6.47 1.29
C LEU A 21 2.52 -6.21 0.27
N GLU A 22 1.58 -5.31 0.59
CA GLU A 22 0.53 -4.93 -0.37
C GLU A 22 1.08 -4.15 -1.56
N MET A 23 2.11 -3.32 -1.34
CA MET A 23 2.81 -2.61 -2.41
C MET A 23 3.62 -3.56 -3.30
N ASP A 24 4.38 -4.51 -2.74
CA ASP A 24 5.09 -5.55 -3.52
C ASP A 24 4.11 -6.34 -4.40
N LYS A 25 2.99 -6.77 -3.82
CA LYS A 25 1.93 -7.46 -4.55
C LYS A 25 1.33 -6.59 -5.66
N PHE A 26 1.12 -5.30 -5.38
CA PHE A 26 0.62 -4.35 -6.38
C PHE A 26 1.62 -4.16 -7.53
N SER A 27 2.90 -3.98 -7.22
CA SER A 27 3.97 -3.82 -8.23
C SER A 27 4.03 -5.01 -9.18
N ARG A 28 4.03 -6.25 -8.66
CA ARG A 28 4.01 -7.46 -9.52
C ARG A 28 2.81 -7.52 -10.46
N MET A 29 1.64 -7.02 -10.02
CA MET A 29 0.46 -6.95 -10.89
C MET A 29 0.56 -5.83 -11.92
N ALA A 30 1.19 -4.71 -11.56
CA ALA A 30 1.45 -3.61 -12.50
C ALA A 30 2.43 -4.05 -13.59
N ASP A 31 3.53 -4.73 -13.22
CA ASP A 31 4.51 -5.28 -14.16
C ASP A 31 3.88 -6.29 -15.12
N SER A 32 3.03 -7.18 -14.59
CA SER A 32 2.27 -8.13 -15.41
C SER A 32 1.33 -7.42 -16.39
N ALA A 33 0.61 -6.39 -15.93
CA ALA A 33 -0.28 -5.62 -16.79
C ALA A 33 0.48 -4.80 -17.85
N GLU A 34 1.70 -4.36 -17.55
CA GLU A 34 2.61 -3.70 -18.50
C GLU A 34 3.12 -4.69 -19.56
N ALA A 35 3.54 -5.89 -19.14
CA ALA A 35 3.94 -6.96 -20.06
C ALA A 35 2.79 -7.38 -21.01
N LEU A 36 1.55 -7.43 -20.51
CA LEU A 36 0.36 -7.66 -21.33
C LEU A 36 0.08 -6.49 -22.29
N ALA A 37 0.33 -5.25 -21.85
CA ALA A 37 0.19 -4.07 -22.70
C ALA A 37 1.21 -4.04 -23.84
N ALA A 38 2.46 -4.41 -23.58
CA ALA A 38 3.49 -4.53 -24.61
C ALA A 38 3.11 -5.56 -25.70
N ARG A 39 2.24 -6.51 -25.38
CA ARG A 39 1.69 -7.52 -26.31
C ARG A 39 0.35 -7.12 -26.94
N ASN A 40 -0.12 -5.89 -26.74
CA ASN A 40 -1.46 -5.41 -27.13
C ASN A 40 -2.63 -6.21 -26.53
N MET A 41 -2.40 -6.92 -25.42
CA MET A 41 -3.40 -7.76 -24.73
C MET A 41 -3.98 -7.08 -23.47
N ARG A 42 -3.73 -5.78 -23.26
CA ARG A 42 -4.16 -5.06 -22.06
C ARG A 42 -5.67 -4.94 -21.98
N SER A 43 -6.27 -5.40 -20.89
CA SER A 43 -7.70 -5.21 -20.65
C SER A 43 -8.01 -3.88 -19.95
N LYS A 44 -9.06 -3.17 -20.41
CA LYS A 44 -9.61 -2.00 -19.69
C LYS A 44 -10.03 -2.38 -18.26
N LYS A 45 -10.46 -3.63 -18.04
CA LYS A 45 -10.86 -4.15 -16.73
C LYS A 45 -9.67 -4.26 -15.77
N GLU A 46 -8.50 -4.70 -16.27
CA GLU A 46 -7.27 -4.79 -15.47
C GLU A 46 -6.78 -3.40 -15.05
N VAL A 47 -6.81 -2.43 -15.96
CA VAL A 47 -6.45 -1.04 -15.64
C VAL A 47 -7.39 -0.45 -14.58
N ALA A 48 -8.70 -0.66 -14.72
CA ALA A 48 -9.68 -0.21 -13.73
C ALA A 48 -9.47 -0.88 -12.36
N PHE A 49 -9.13 -2.17 -12.36
CA PHE A 49 -8.81 -2.91 -11.14
C PHE A 49 -7.56 -2.34 -10.43
N LEU A 50 -6.46 -2.12 -11.16
CA LEU A 50 -5.24 -1.54 -10.59
C LEU A 50 -5.49 -0.14 -10.02
N LYS A 51 -6.23 0.72 -10.74
CA LYS A 51 -6.63 2.05 -10.26
C LYS A 51 -7.46 1.99 -8.96
N LYS A 52 -8.42 1.05 -8.89
CA LYS A 52 -9.22 0.86 -7.66
C LYS A 52 -8.35 0.35 -6.52
N LYS A 53 -7.42 -0.57 -6.79
CA LYS A 53 -6.55 -1.15 -5.76
C LYS A 53 -5.59 -0.12 -5.18
N VAL A 54 -4.92 0.69 -6.01
CA VAL A 54 -4.02 1.74 -5.50
C VAL A 54 -4.79 2.80 -4.70
N ALA A 55 -6.01 3.17 -5.12
CA ALA A 55 -6.83 4.11 -4.36
C ALA A 55 -7.22 3.57 -2.96
N ILE A 56 -7.49 2.26 -2.85
CA ILE A 56 -7.76 1.61 -1.56
C ILE A 56 -6.51 1.56 -0.69
N ILE A 57 -5.35 1.16 -1.24
CA ILE A 57 -4.08 1.14 -0.51
C ILE A 57 -3.75 2.55 0.01
N SER A 58 -3.88 3.58 -0.84
CA SER A 58 -3.65 4.97 -0.45
C SER A 58 -4.58 5.43 0.66
N LYS A 59 -5.88 5.09 0.59
CA LYS A 59 -6.83 5.43 1.66
C LYS A 59 -6.52 4.71 2.98
N LEU A 60 -6.11 3.44 2.93
CA LEU A 60 -5.90 2.65 4.14
C LEU A 60 -4.58 2.98 4.85
N PHE A 61 -3.51 3.26 4.10
CA PHE A 61 -2.15 3.35 4.65
C PHE A 61 -1.53 4.75 4.54
N LEU A 62 -1.96 5.59 3.59
CA LEU A 62 -1.33 6.91 3.38
C LEU A 62 -2.23 8.06 3.88
N ASN A 63 -3.52 8.01 3.55
CA ASN A 63 -4.51 9.04 3.86
C ASN A 63 -5.59 8.52 4.82
N SER A 64 -5.20 7.67 5.78
CA SER A 64 -6.15 7.02 6.67
C SER A 64 -6.81 8.01 7.63
N ASP A 65 -8.13 8.20 7.46
CA ASP A 65 -8.98 8.98 8.36
C ASP A 65 -9.33 8.22 9.65
N ILE A 66 -8.94 6.94 9.76
CA ILE A 66 -9.26 6.05 10.88
C ILE A 66 -8.04 5.93 11.82
N PRO A 67 -8.16 6.30 13.12
CA PRO A 67 -7.11 6.11 14.12
C PRO A 67 -6.87 4.62 14.51
N PRO A 68 -5.65 4.23 14.95
CA PRO A 68 -4.45 5.04 15.00
C PRO A 68 -3.87 5.12 13.60
N LYS A 69 -3.68 6.35 13.12
CA LYS A 69 -3.27 6.68 11.75
C LYS A 69 -2.16 5.71 11.32
N LEU A 70 -2.49 4.81 10.40
CA LEU A 70 -1.61 3.86 9.71
C LEU A 70 -0.52 4.56 8.87
N ARG A 71 -0.15 5.79 9.24
CA ARG A 71 0.75 6.64 8.49
C ARG A 71 2.15 6.05 8.62
N VAL A 72 2.57 5.37 7.57
CA VAL A 72 3.97 4.99 7.35
C VAL A 72 4.83 6.22 7.56
N ARG A 73 5.86 6.11 8.41
CA ARG A 73 6.82 7.19 8.63
C ARG A 73 7.73 7.28 7.42
N PHE A 74 7.46 8.18 6.47
CA PHE A 74 8.49 8.64 5.55
C PHE A 74 9.51 9.44 6.36
N ALA A 75 10.73 8.90 6.53
CA ALA A 75 11.84 9.72 6.99
C ALA A 75 12.15 10.71 5.86
N MET A 76 11.72 11.97 6.02
CA MET A 76 12.26 13.06 5.20
C MET A 76 13.73 13.17 5.57
N THR A 77 14.60 12.65 4.73
CA THR A 77 16.01 13.02 4.73
C THR A 77 16.09 14.34 3.97
N HIS A 78 16.40 15.42 4.71
CA HIS A 78 16.81 16.70 4.16
C HIS A 78 18.21 16.62 3.58
#